data_AF-A0A821GPW1-F1
#
_entry.id   AF-A0A821GPW1-F1
#
_cell.length_a   1.000
_cell.length_b   1.000
_cell.length_c   1.000
_cell.angle_alpha   90.00
_cell.angle_beta   90.00
_cell.angle_gamma   90.00
#
_symmetry.space_group_name_H-M   'P 1'
#
loop_
_entity.id
_entity.type
_entity.pdbx_description
1 polymer ?
#
loop_
_entity_poly.entity_id
_entity_poly.type
_entity_poly.pdbx_seq_one_letter_code
_entity_poly.pdbx_strand_id
1 'polypeptide(L)'
;RVLETELALDLAHRQIAGGHITLLQALHHNKVLLLAIAYFFIVTGNYGVEIFLPTILRDWYHPSDGILTWLLMIPPFGALIGMLVIGFSSDRTKERRFHAAMPILIGAIGLGLTLIQQQPLFTMIILFTITSIGTKAYLPAFWSLPSLFLSESAAAGSIGLINSIGNIGGGVGPILLGVFKDRTGSFFLGILFLSISMSLASIIIMALRFDRRHQQELDKNTQQLTMSNTNDELIISTGEAEESTTLKESLVL
;
A
#
# COMPACT_ATOMS: atom_id res chain seq x y z
N ARG A 1 -18.10 29.03 -10.25
CA ARG A 1 -17.07 29.68 -11.11
C ARG A 1 -15.67 29.29 -10.67
N VAL A 2 -14.99 29.91 -9.71
CA VAL A 2 -13.60 29.51 -9.32
C VAL A 2 -13.44 28.01 -9.01
N LEU A 3 -14.36 27.43 -8.22
CA LEU A 3 -14.37 25.98 -7.93
C LEU A 3 -14.63 25.09 -9.16
N GLU A 4 -15.41 25.55 -10.14
CA GLU A 4 -15.67 24.79 -11.37
C GLU A 4 -14.48 24.89 -12.33
N THR A 5 -13.77 26.02 -12.31
CA THR A 5 -12.55 26.25 -13.07
C THR A 5 -11.38 25.46 -12.49
N GLU A 6 -11.24 25.41 -11.15
CA GLU A 6 -10.29 24.52 -10.48
C GLU A 6 -10.60 23.05 -10.75
N LEU A 7 -11.87 22.63 -10.68
CA LEU A 7 -12.27 21.26 -10.96
C LEU A 7 -12.00 20.87 -12.43
N ALA A 8 -12.29 21.78 -13.37
CA ALA A 8 -12.02 21.56 -14.79
C ALA A 8 -10.51 21.51 -15.09
N LEU A 9 -9.71 22.32 -14.40
CA LEU A 9 -8.25 22.26 -14.45
C LEU A 9 -7.71 20.97 -13.84
N ASP A 10 -8.26 20.50 -12.72
CA ASP A 10 -7.85 19.26 -12.06
C ASP A 10 -8.22 18.04 -12.93
N LEU A 11 -9.37 18.07 -13.62
CA LEU A 11 -9.77 17.07 -14.61
C LEU A 11 -8.90 17.09 -15.87
N ALA A 12 -8.55 18.26 -16.38
CA ALA A 12 -7.65 18.42 -17.53
C ALA A 12 -6.20 17.98 -17.19
N HIS A 13 -5.71 18.31 -15.99
CA HIS A 13 -4.43 17.83 -15.49
C HIS A 13 -4.40 16.32 -15.33
N ARG A 14 -5.47 15.69 -14.85
CA ARG A 14 -5.58 14.23 -14.75
C ARG A 14 -5.62 13.54 -16.11
N GLN A 15 -6.22 14.18 -17.13
CA GLN A 15 -6.23 13.66 -18.50
C GLN A 15 -4.85 13.73 -19.19
N ILE A 16 -4.03 14.74 -18.87
CA ILE A 16 -2.71 14.96 -19.50
C ILE A 16 -1.60 14.21 -18.76
N ALA A 17 -1.73 13.99 -17.44
CA ALA A 17 -0.70 13.38 -16.59
C ALA A 17 -0.59 11.84 -16.69
N GLY A 18 -1.65 11.16 -17.15
CA GLY A 18 -1.63 9.73 -17.35
C GLY A 18 -1.17 9.40 -18.75
N GLY A 19 0.12 9.07 -18.94
CA GLY A 19 0.58 8.44 -20.18
C GLY A 19 -0.39 7.32 -20.60
N HIS A 20 -0.78 7.28 -21.87
CA HIS A 20 -1.87 6.46 -22.44
C HIS A 20 -1.64 4.93 -22.32
N ILE A 21 -1.41 4.41 -21.12
CA ILE A 21 -1.43 2.98 -20.85
C ILE A 21 -2.90 2.60 -20.83
N THR A 22 -3.33 1.96 -21.91
CA THR A 22 -4.66 1.37 -22.01
C THR A 22 -4.83 0.29 -20.94
N LEU A 23 -6.07 -0.01 -20.54
CA LEU A 23 -6.38 -1.05 -19.56
C LEU A 23 -5.65 -2.37 -19.86
N LEU A 24 -5.66 -2.80 -21.13
CA LEU A 24 -5.00 -4.03 -21.56
C LEU A 24 -3.47 -3.97 -21.41
N GLN A 25 -2.85 -2.83 -21.74
CA GLN A 25 -1.42 -2.63 -21.55
C GLN A 25 -1.03 -2.60 -20.07
N ALA A 26 -1.91 -2.09 -19.19
CA ALA A 26 -1.68 -2.08 -17.75
C ALA A 26 -1.62 -3.50 -17.15
N LEU A 27 -2.48 -4.40 -17.62
CA LEU A 27 -2.49 -5.80 -17.20
C LEU A 27 -1.18 -6.53 -17.55
N HIS A 28 -0.51 -6.12 -18.63
CA HIS A 28 0.77 -6.68 -19.07
C HIS A 28 1.97 -5.87 -18.59
N HIS A 29 1.74 -4.81 -17.80
CA HIS A 29 2.81 -3.95 -17.36
C HIS A 29 3.64 -4.64 -16.27
N ASN A 30 4.96 -4.74 -16.48
CA ASN A 30 5.88 -5.45 -15.58
C ASN A 30 5.73 -5.05 -14.11
N LYS A 31 5.52 -3.75 -13.81
CA LYS A 31 5.33 -3.30 -12.42
C LYS A 31 4.03 -3.82 -11.80
N VAL A 32 2.95 -3.95 -12.59
CA VAL A 32 1.66 -4.49 -12.11
C VAL A 32 1.79 -5.98 -11.84
N LEU A 33 2.44 -6.72 -12.74
CA LEU A 33 2.69 -8.15 -12.55
C LEU A 33 3.57 -8.42 -11.32
N LEU A 34 4.62 -7.62 -11.12
CA LEU A 34 5.46 -7.72 -9.91
C LEU A 34 4.68 -7.38 -8.63
N LEU A 35 3.81 -6.37 -8.65
CA LEU A 35 2.93 -6.06 -7.52
C LEU A 35 1.94 -7.21 -7.25
N ALA A 36 1.40 -7.84 -8.30
CA ALA A 36 0.50 -8.98 -8.15
C ALA A 36 1.21 -10.22 -7.57
N ILE A 37 2.44 -10.51 -8.04
CA ILE A 37 3.27 -11.59 -7.49
C ILE A 37 3.66 -11.29 -6.03
N ALA A 38 4.04 -10.05 -5.70
CA ALA A 38 4.31 -9.68 -4.32
C ALA A 38 3.06 -9.86 -3.44
N TYR A 39 1.90 -9.40 -3.92
CA TYR A 39 0.63 -9.54 -3.20
C TYR A 39 0.24 -11.01 -3.01
N PHE A 40 0.45 -11.87 -4.01
CA PHE A 40 0.29 -13.32 -3.88
C PHE A 40 1.05 -13.86 -2.66
N PHE A 41 2.36 -13.58 -2.58
CA PHE A 41 3.20 -14.07 -1.50
C PHE A 41 2.83 -13.51 -0.12
N ILE A 42 2.37 -12.25 -0.07
CA ILE A 42 1.90 -11.63 1.17
C ILE A 42 0.60 -12.28 1.64
N VAL A 43 -0.37 -12.47 0.75
CA VAL A 43 -1.66 -13.08 1.09
C VAL A 43 -1.49 -14.55 1.46
N THR A 44 -0.60 -15.28 0.79
CA THR A 44 -0.18 -16.64 1.18
C THR A 44 0.34 -16.67 2.61
N GLY A 45 1.30 -15.79 2.96
CA GLY A 45 1.83 -15.65 4.31
C GLY A 45 0.75 -15.30 5.34
N ASN A 46 -0.04 -14.27 5.04
CA ASN A 46 -1.07 -13.76 5.93
C ASN A 46 -2.13 -14.82 6.27
N TYR A 47 -2.78 -15.41 5.26
CA TYR A 47 -3.86 -16.38 5.54
C TYR A 47 -3.34 -17.70 6.09
N GLY A 48 -2.14 -18.15 5.67
CA GLY A 48 -1.54 -19.34 6.23
C GLY A 48 -1.37 -19.23 7.75
N VAL A 49 -0.86 -18.09 8.23
CA VAL A 49 -0.72 -17.85 9.68
C VAL A 49 -2.07 -17.57 10.34
N GLU A 50 -2.89 -16.69 9.77
CA GLU A 50 -4.13 -16.21 10.38
C GLU A 50 -5.12 -17.35 10.65
N ILE A 51 -5.22 -18.33 9.73
CA ILE A 51 -6.10 -19.50 9.89
C ILE A 51 -5.54 -20.50 10.92
N PHE A 52 -4.22 -20.72 10.93
CA PHE A 52 -3.61 -21.74 11.78
C PHE A 52 -3.15 -21.24 13.15
N LEU A 53 -3.15 -19.93 13.38
CA LEU A 53 -2.70 -19.33 14.64
C LEU A 53 -3.38 -19.94 15.88
N PRO A 54 -4.72 -20.14 15.93
CA PRO A 54 -5.38 -20.81 17.06
C PRO A 54 -4.86 -22.23 17.27
N THR A 55 -4.66 -22.98 16.19
CA THR A 55 -4.18 -24.37 16.22
C THR A 55 -2.73 -24.44 16.66
N ILE A 56 -1.87 -23.54 16.19
CA ILE A 56 -0.46 -23.43 16.60
C ILE A 56 -0.37 -23.18 18.12
N LEU A 57 -1.16 -22.24 18.64
CA LEU A 57 -1.15 -21.95 20.07
C LEU A 57 -1.64 -23.12 20.92
N ARG A 58 -2.67 -23.85 20.45
CA ARG A 58 -3.14 -25.08 21.11
C ARG A 58 -2.08 -26.18 21.11
N ASP A 59 -1.48 -26.46 19.96
CA ASP A 59 -0.47 -27.50 19.76
C ASP A 59 0.80 -27.25 20.59
N TRP A 60 1.21 -25.99 20.74
CA TRP A 60 2.47 -25.64 21.41
C TRP A 60 2.31 -25.37 22.90
N TYR A 61 1.20 -24.78 23.34
CA TYR A 61 1.06 -24.28 24.72
C TYR A 61 -0.15 -24.81 25.48
N HIS A 62 -1.08 -25.49 24.82
CA HIS A 62 -2.28 -26.06 25.45
C HIS A 62 -3.04 -25.08 26.38
N PRO A 63 -3.26 -23.80 26.01
CA PRO A 63 -4.00 -22.87 26.84
C PRO A 63 -5.47 -23.28 26.96
N SER A 64 -6.14 -22.85 28.03
CA SER A 64 -7.60 -22.98 28.14
C SER A 64 -8.30 -22.11 27.08
N ASP A 65 -9.52 -22.48 26.68
CA ASP A 65 -10.25 -21.79 25.60
C ASP A 65 -10.49 -20.30 25.87
N GLY A 66 -10.75 -19.94 27.14
CA GLY A 66 -10.90 -18.54 27.55
C GLY A 66 -9.61 -17.74 27.36
N ILE A 67 -8.46 -18.29 27.78
CA ILE A 67 -7.15 -17.64 27.61
C ILE A 67 -6.81 -17.54 26.12
N LEU A 68 -7.00 -18.62 25.37
CA LEU A 68 -6.74 -18.65 23.93
C LEU A 68 -7.49 -17.53 23.20
N THR A 69 -8.77 -17.31 23.55
CA THR A 69 -9.59 -16.26 22.93
C THR A 69 -9.00 -14.87 23.17
N TRP A 70 -8.64 -14.54 24.40
CA TRP A 70 -8.00 -13.26 24.73
C TRP A 70 -6.66 -13.08 24.01
N LEU A 71 -5.86 -14.14 23.92
CA LEU A 71 -4.58 -14.10 23.23
C LEU A 71 -4.72 -13.84 21.73
N LEU A 72 -5.72 -14.44 21.08
CA LEU A 72 -5.97 -14.26 19.65
C LEU A 72 -6.47 -12.85 19.29
N MET A 73 -6.97 -12.09 20.25
CA MET A 73 -7.36 -10.68 20.04
C MET A 73 -6.16 -9.74 19.95
N ILE A 74 -5.03 -10.07 20.60
CA ILE A 74 -3.88 -9.16 20.69
C ILE A 74 -3.25 -8.86 19.31
N PRO A 75 -2.96 -9.85 18.44
CA PRO A 75 -2.39 -9.58 17.12
C PRO A 75 -3.20 -8.63 16.24
N PRO A 76 -4.52 -8.81 16.02
CA PRO A 76 -5.29 -7.90 15.18
C PRO A 76 -5.41 -6.49 15.77
N PHE A 77 -5.43 -6.33 17.10
CA PHE A 77 -5.33 -4.99 17.72
C PHE A 77 -3.98 -4.33 17.44
N GLY A 78 -2.89 -5.07 17.55
CA GLY A 78 -1.56 -4.56 17.16
C GLY A 78 -1.53 -4.16 15.69
N ALA A 79 -2.08 -5.00 14.82
CA ALA A 79 -2.17 -4.73 13.38
C ALA A 79 -2.95 -3.44 13.05
N LEU A 80 -4.06 -3.19 13.74
CA LEU A 80 -4.83 -1.95 13.62
C LEU A 80 -3.96 -0.72 13.94
N ILE A 81 -3.26 -0.75 15.07
CA ILE A 81 -2.37 0.36 15.48
C ILE A 81 -1.26 0.56 14.46
N GLY A 82 -0.61 -0.53 14.04
CA GLY A 82 0.47 -0.50 13.05
C GLY A 82 0.00 0.08 11.72
N MET A 83 -1.19 -0.29 11.25
CA MET A 83 -1.79 0.24 10.03
C MET A 83 -2.04 1.74 10.08
N LEU A 84 -2.54 2.25 11.20
CA LEU A 84 -2.72 3.70 11.38
C LEU A 84 -1.37 4.43 11.38
N VAL A 85 -0.41 3.97 12.17
CA VAL A 85 0.91 4.62 12.29
C VAL A 85 1.65 4.65 10.96
N ILE A 86 1.73 3.51 10.25
CA ILE A 86 2.40 3.42 8.96
C ILE A 86 1.63 4.19 7.89
N GLY A 87 0.29 4.19 7.91
CA GLY A 87 -0.54 5.00 7.01
C GLY A 87 -0.22 6.49 7.14
N PHE A 88 -0.31 7.04 8.34
CA PHE A 88 0.01 8.45 8.59
C PHE A 88 1.47 8.80 8.24
N SER A 89 2.41 7.91 8.56
CA SER A 89 3.83 8.11 8.22
C SER A 89 4.07 8.09 6.70
N SER A 90 3.39 7.20 5.98
CA SER A 90 3.46 7.09 4.51
C SER A 90 2.97 8.38 3.85
N ASP A 91 1.86 8.94 4.35
CA ASP A 91 1.29 10.17 3.81
C ASP A 91 2.19 11.38 4.08
N ARG A 92 2.81 11.44 5.28
CA ARG A 92 3.71 12.54 5.66
C ARG A 92 5.03 12.53 4.88
N THR A 93 5.65 11.36 4.72
CA THR A 93 6.98 11.23 4.10
C THR A 93 6.91 11.08 2.58
N LYS A 94 5.75 10.68 2.03
CA LYS A 94 5.54 10.33 0.62
C LYS A 94 6.45 9.19 0.15
N GLU A 95 7.08 8.45 1.06
CA GLU A 95 7.97 7.30 0.76
C GLU A 95 7.18 5.99 0.69
N ARG A 96 6.15 5.96 -0.16
CA ARG A 96 5.16 4.88 -0.27
C ARG A 96 5.81 3.50 -0.46
N ARG A 97 6.91 3.41 -1.22
CA ARG A 97 7.63 2.14 -1.43
C ARG A 97 8.18 1.55 -0.12
N PHE A 98 8.85 2.36 0.69
CA PHE A 98 9.45 1.88 1.94
C PHE A 98 8.38 1.55 2.97
N HIS A 99 7.31 2.34 3.04
CA HIS A 99 6.16 2.09 3.91
C HIS A 99 5.35 0.86 3.49
N ALA A 100 5.43 0.43 2.23
CA ALA A 100 4.88 -0.85 1.79
C ALA A 100 5.84 -2.02 2.11
N ALA A 101 7.13 -1.90 1.80
CA ALA A 101 8.06 -3.04 1.91
C ALA A 101 8.52 -3.35 3.35
N MET A 102 8.81 -2.33 4.17
CA MET A 102 9.41 -2.50 5.50
C MET A 102 8.50 -3.23 6.49
N PRO A 103 7.19 -2.91 6.60
CA PRO A 103 6.32 -3.65 7.50
C PRO A 103 6.26 -5.13 7.14
N ILE A 104 6.18 -5.47 5.85
CA ILE A 104 6.16 -6.86 5.40
C ILE A 104 7.42 -7.59 5.84
N LEU A 105 8.59 -6.97 5.69
CA LEU A 105 9.86 -7.56 6.12
C LEU A 105 9.92 -7.77 7.63
N ILE A 106 9.49 -6.77 8.40
CA ILE A 106 9.41 -6.86 9.87
C ILE A 106 8.48 -8.00 10.28
N GLY A 107 7.32 -8.12 9.62
CA GLY A 107 6.39 -9.22 9.87
C GLY A 107 6.96 -10.59 9.48
N ALA A 108 7.69 -10.67 8.37
CA ALA A 108 8.35 -11.90 7.92
C ALA A 108 9.44 -12.36 8.90
N ILE A 109 10.24 -11.41 9.42
CA ILE A 109 11.24 -11.66 10.47
C ILE A 109 10.55 -12.10 11.76
N GLY A 110 9.49 -11.39 12.19
CA GLY A 110 8.69 -11.77 13.35
C GLY A 110 8.18 -13.21 13.25
N LEU A 111 7.65 -13.58 12.08
CA LEU A 111 7.19 -14.93 11.80
C LEU A 111 8.35 -15.94 11.81
N GLY A 112 9.49 -15.59 11.22
CA GLY A 112 10.67 -16.45 11.21
C GLY A 112 11.21 -16.72 12.62
N LEU A 113 11.17 -15.71 13.50
CA LEU A 113 11.59 -15.83 14.89
C LEU A 113 10.67 -16.74 15.71
N THR A 114 9.42 -16.98 15.30
CA THR A 114 8.53 -17.96 15.97
C THR A 114 9.05 -19.39 15.85
N LEU A 115 9.93 -19.67 14.90
CA LEU A 115 10.54 -20.99 14.70
C LEU A 115 11.61 -21.33 15.75
N ILE A 116 12.07 -20.34 16.53
CA ILE A 116 12.98 -20.59 17.63
C ILE A 116 12.23 -21.40 18.68
N GLN A 117 12.77 -22.57 19.03
CA GLN A 117 12.12 -23.48 19.97
C GLN A 117 12.08 -22.91 21.39
N GLN A 118 11.12 -23.40 22.18
CA GLN A 118 11.00 -23.12 23.63
C GLN A 118 10.77 -21.64 24.00
N GLN A 119 10.21 -20.84 23.08
CA GLN A 119 9.78 -19.49 23.40
C GLN A 119 8.64 -19.51 24.44
N PRO A 120 8.62 -18.61 25.43
CA PRO A 120 7.47 -18.49 26.33
C PRO A 120 6.26 -17.95 25.56
N LEU A 121 5.06 -18.30 26.02
CA LEU A 121 3.78 -17.93 25.38
C LEU A 121 3.68 -16.43 25.09
N PHE A 122 4.12 -15.59 26.03
CA PHE A 122 4.08 -14.13 25.87
C PHE A 122 4.95 -13.65 24.70
N THR A 123 6.18 -14.17 24.58
CA THR A 123 7.06 -13.85 23.44
C THR A 123 6.45 -14.32 22.12
N MET A 124 5.84 -15.50 22.10
CA MET A 124 5.17 -16.01 20.91
C MET A 124 4.04 -15.08 20.43
N ILE A 125 3.23 -14.58 21.36
CA ILE A 125 2.15 -13.63 21.05
C ILE A 125 2.70 -12.30 20.55
N ILE A 126 3.81 -11.80 21.11
CA ILE A 126 4.48 -10.61 20.58
C ILE A 126 4.95 -10.84 19.15
N LEU A 127 5.58 -11.98 18.85
CA LEU A 127 6.08 -12.29 17.51
C LEU A 127 4.93 -12.43 16.49
N PHE A 128 3.82 -13.06 16.85
CA PHE A 128 2.63 -13.10 16.01
C PHE A 128 1.96 -11.73 15.86
N THR A 129 2.03 -10.87 16.88
CA THR A 129 1.56 -9.49 16.79
C THR A 129 2.41 -8.67 15.81
N ILE A 130 3.74 -8.81 15.88
CA ILE A 130 4.67 -8.19 14.90
C ILE A 130 4.37 -8.70 13.49
N THR A 131 4.13 -10.00 13.35
CA THR A 131 3.72 -10.61 12.08
C THR A 131 2.44 -9.99 11.55
N SER A 132 1.40 -9.88 12.40
CA SER A 132 0.11 -9.29 12.05
C SER A 132 0.21 -7.80 11.69
N ILE A 133 1.05 -7.05 12.40
CA ILE A 133 1.40 -5.67 12.03
C ILE A 133 2.00 -5.64 10.64
N GLY A 134 2.98 -6.50 10.35
CA GLY A 134 3.62 -6.53 9.05
C GLY A 134 2.69 -6.90 7.90
N THR A 135 1.72 -7.79 8.13
CA THR A 135 0.75 -8.21 7.12
C THR A 135 -0.42 -7.26 6.93
N LYS A 136 -0.64 -6.28 7.82
CA LYS A 136 -1.74 -5.31 7.68
C LYS A 136 -1.26 -3.87 7.46
N ALA A 137 -0.14 -3.49 8.04
CA ALA A 137 0.32 -2.10 8.04
C ALA A 137 0.80 -1.61 6.66
N TYR A 138 1.14 -2.53 5.75
CA TYR A 138 1.59 -2.18 4.40
C TYR A 138 0.44 -1.76 3.46
N LEU A 139 -0.82 -2.12 3.78
CA LEU A 139 -1.97 -1.97 2.87
C LEU A 139 -2.14 -0.53 2.36
N PRO A 140 -2.17 0.52 3.21
CA PRO A 140 -2.40 1.88 2.76
C PRO A 140 -1.34 2.35 1.75
N ALA A 141 -0.08 2.05 2.04
CA ALA A 141 1.05 2.39 1.18
C ALA A 141 1.02 1.59 -0.13
N PHE A 142 0.72 0.29 -0.08
CA PHE A 142 0.70 -0.59 -1.25
C PHE A 142 -0.39 -0.23 -2.25
N TRP A 143 -1.62 0.01 -1.79
CA TRP A 143 -2.73 0.38 -2.67
C TRP A 143 -2.58 1.76 -3.29
N SER A 144 -1.68 2.58 -2.76
CA SER A 144 -1.31 3.86 -3.36
C SER A 144 -0.25 3.75 -4.47
N LEU A 145 0.35 2.57 -4.70
CA LEU A 145 1.41 2.38 -5.69
C LEU A 145 0.91 2.31 -7.14
N PRO A 146 -0.18 1.60 -7.50
CA PRO A 146 -0.65 1.52 -8.89
C PRO A 146 -0.99 2.89 -9.48
N SER A 147 -1.57 3.78 -8.68
CA SER A 147 -1.95 5.13 -9.10
C SER A 147 -0.76 6.07 -9.30
N LEU A 148 0.47 5.68 -8.94
CA LEU A 148 1.67 6.49 -9.20
C LEU A 148 2.11 6.46 -10.67
N PHE A 149 1.68 5.47 -11.45
CA PHE A 149 2.21 5.25 -12.80
C PHE A 149 1.15 4.78 -13.82
N LEU A 150 -0.11 4.73 -13.44
CA LEU A 150 -1.22 4.32 -14.31
C LEU A 150 -2.29 5.41 -14.35
N SER A 151 -3.01 5.50 -15.46
CA SER A 151 -4.26 6.25 -15.54
C SER A 151 -5.31 5.67 -14.60
N GLU A 152 -6.33 6.45 -14.22
CA GLU A 152 -7.36 6.02 -13.25
C GLU A 152 -8.04 4.70 -13.66
N SER A 153 -8.40 4.55 -14.95
CA SER A 153 -9.02 3.34 -15.49
C SER A 153 -8.07 2.13 -15.47
N ALA A 154 -6.81 2.32 -15.86
CA ALA A 154 -5.79 1.28 -15.82
C ALA A 154 -5.44 0.85 -14.38
N ALA A 155 -5.44 1.79 -13.44
CA ALA A 155 -5.19 1.54 -12.02
C ALA A 155 -6.30 0.66 -11.42
N ALA A 156 -7.58 0.98 -11.69
CA ALA A 156 -8.72 0.18 -11.24
C ALA A 156 -8.66 -1.26 -11.76
N GLY A 157 -8.35 -1.44 -13.05
CA GLY A 157 -8.17 -2.77 -13.64
C GLY A 157 -7.02 -3.56 -13.04
N SER A 158 -5.89 -2.89 -12.79
CA SER A 158 -4.71 -3.51 -12.17
C SER A 158 -4.99 -3.95 -10.74
N ILE A 159 -5.75 -3.17 -9.97
CA ILE A 159 -6.21 -3.54 -8.62
C ILE A 159 -7.06 -4.82 -8.65
N GLY A 160 -7.93 -4.94 -9.67
CA GLY A 160 -8.70 -6.16 -9.91
C GLY A 160 -7.79 -7.37 -10.14
N LEU A 161 -6.85 -7.27 -11.07
CA LEU A 161 -5.89 -8.34 -11.37
C LEU A 161 -5.07 -8.75 -10.13
N ILE A 162 -4.55 -7.77 -9.39
CA ILE A 162 -3.77 -8.01 -8.17
C ILE A 162 -4.61 -8.79 -7.15
N ASN A 163 -5.87 -8.41 -6.93
CA ASN A 163 -6.75 -9.12 -6.01
C ASN A 163 -7.10 -10.54 -6.49
N SER A 164 -7.34 -10.74 -7.79
CA SER A 164 -7.58 -12.07 -8.34
C SER A 164 -6.40 -13.02 -8.08
N ILE A 165 -5.18 -12.55 -8.33
CA ILE A 165 -3.96 -13.33 -8.06
C ILE A 165 -3.75 -13.51 -6.55
N GLY A 166 -4.00 -12.47 -5.75
CA GLY A 166 -3.93 -12.52 -4.29
C GLY A 166 -4.83 -13.61 -3.69
N ASN A 167 -6.06 -13.74 -4.18
CA ASN A 167 -6.99 -14.77 -3.72
C ASN A 167 -6.48 -16.20 -3.98
N ILE A 168 -5.75 -16.42 -5.10
CA ILE A 168 -5.07 -17.71 -5.34
C ILE A 168 -4.03 -17.95 -4.24
N GLY A 169 -3.21 -16.94 -3.94
CA GLY A 169 -2.22 -17.01 -2.85
C GLY A 169 -2.87 -17.30 -1.50
N GLY A 170 -4.06 -16.75 -1.28
CA GLY A 170 -4.85 -16.97 -0.08
C GLY A 170 -5.35 -18.40 0.12
N GLY A 171 -5.62 -19.14 -0.96
CA GLY A 171 -5.88 -20.58 -0.87
C GLY A 171 -4.59 -21.39 -0.65
N VAL A 172 -3.51 -21.00 -1.32
CA VAL A 172 -2.22 -21.72 -1.28
C VAL A 172 -1.62 -21.76 0.12
N GLY A 173 -1.66 -20.66 0.88
CA GLY A 173 -1.02 -20.56 2.19
C GLY A 173 -1.51 -21.61 3.21
N PRO A 174 -2.82 -21.63 3.53
CA PRO A 174 -3.39 -22.61 4.45
C PRO A 174 -3.24 -24.06 3.97
N ILE A 175 -3.40 -24.30 2.65
CA ILE A 175 -3.26 -25.66 2.08
C ILE A 175 -1.83 -26.17 2.31
N LEU A 176 -0.81 -25.39 1.95
CA LEU A 176 0.58 -25.81 2.10
C LEU A 176 0.95 -26.01 3.57
N LEU A 177 0.56 -25.09 4.44
CA LEU A 177 0.86 -25.21 5.87
C LEU A 177 0.17 -26.44 6.49
N GLY A 178 -1.08 -26.72 6.11
CA GLY A 178 -1.80 -27.94 6.49
C GLY A 178 -1.09 -29.20 5.99
N VAL A 179 -0.73 -29.28 4.70
CA VAL A 179 0.00 -30.43 4.13
C VAL A 179 1.34 -30.67 4.84
N PHE A 180 2.08 -29.60 5.18
CA PHE A 180 3.31 -29.74 5.95
C PHE A 180 3.05 -30.27 7.37
N LYS A 181 2.02 -29.75 8.06
CA LYS A 181 1.64 -30.23 9.39
C LYS A 181 1.22 -31.71 9.35
N ASP A 182 0.41 -32.11 8.38
CA ASP A 182 -0.09 -33.48 8.27
C ASP A 182 1.03 -34.49 7.98
N ARG A 183 1.99 -34.12 7.12
CA ARG A 183 3.09 -35.01 6.72
C ARG A 183 4.24 -35.07 7.72
N THR A 184 4.53 -33.96 8.40
CA THR A 184 5.70 -33.86 9.29
C THR A 184 5.36 -33.85 10.77
N GLY A 185 4.08 -33.67 11.12
CA GLY A 185 3.63 -33.46 12.49
C GLY A 185 3.97 -32.07 13.05
N SER A 186 4.64 -31.20 12.29
CA SER A 186 5.16 -29.91 12.75
C SER A 186 4.77 -28.75 11.83
N PHE A 187 4.58 -27.57 12.42
CA PHE A 187 4.36 -26.33 11.68
C PHE A 187 5.65 -25.70 11.15
N PHE A 188 6.82 -26.24 11.49
CA PHE A 188 8.12 -25.64 11.20
C PHE A 188 8.31 -25.33 9.70
N LEU A 189 8.14 -26.32 8.82
CA LEU A 189 8.33 -26.14 7.38
C LEU A 189 7.29 -25.18 6.78
N GLY A 190 6.05 -25.24 7.26
CA GLY A 190 4.99 -24.33 6.82
C GLY A 190 5.30 -22.88 7.18
N ILE A 191 5.60 -22.61 8.46
CA ILE A 191 5.94 -21.25 8.93
C ILE A 191 7.22 -20.73 8.26
N LEU A 192 8.23 -21.59 8.06
CA LEU A 192 9.44 -21.22 7.32
C LEU A 192 9.13 -20.81 5.88
N PHE A 193 8.30 -21.58 5.18
CA PHE A 193 7.85 -21.26 3.83
C PHE A 193 7.11 -19.90 3.77
N LEU A 194 6.17 -19.67 4.70
CA LEU A 194 5.42 -18.40 4.77
C LEU A 194 6.33 -17.21 5.11
N SER A 195 7.31 -17.38 6.00
CA SER A 195 8.29 -16.34 6.33
C SER A 195 9.16 -16.00 5.12
N ILE A 196 9.62 -17.00 4.35
CA ILE A 196 10.36 -16.80 3.10
C ILE A 196 9.49 -16.12 2.04
N SER A 197 8.22 -16.53 1.90
CA SER A 197 7.31 -15.93 0.92
C SER A 197 7.12 -14.43 1.18
N MET A 198 6.85 -14.05 2.44
CA MET A 198 6.69 -12.65 2.83
C MET A 198 7.99 -11.86 2.63
N SER A 199 9.14 -12.46 2.95
CA SER A 199 10.46 -11.84 2.72
C SER A 199 10.68 -11.56 1.23
N LEU A 200 10.35 -12.52 0.36
CA LEU A 200 10.44 -12.37 -1.08
C LEU A 200 9.53 -11.26 -1.60
N ALA A 201 8.30 -11.15 -1.08
CA ALA A 201 7.39 -10.07 -1.43
C ALA A 201 7.96 -8.69 -1.08
N SER A 202 8.55 -8.55 0.10
CA SER A 202 9.20 -7.31 0.52
C SER A 202 10.37 -6.94 -0.41
N ILE A 203 11.20 -7.92 -0.77
CA ILE A 203 12.32 -7.71 -1.72
C ILE A 203 11.80 -7.27 -3.09
N ILE A 204 10.73 -7.89 -3.60
CA ILE A 204 10.11 -7.52 -4.88
C ILE A 204 9.63 -6.05 -4.82
N ILE A 205 8.90 -5.67 -3.77
CA ILE A 205 8.39 -4.30 -3.62
C ILE A 205 9.54 -3.30 -3.48
N MET A 206 10.59 -3.66 -2.74
CA MET A 206 11.77 -2.81 -2.55
C MET A 206 12.55 -2.60 -3.86
N ALA A 207 12.62 -3.64 -4.70
CA ALA A 207 13.28 -3.59 -6.00
C ALA A 207 12.52 -2.73 -7.03
N LEU A 208 11.22 -2.49 -6.84
CA LEU A 208 10.45 -1.60 -7.70
C LEU A 208 11.01 -0.17 -7.64
N ARG A 209 11.41 0.34 -8.80
CA ARG A 209 11.79 1.74 -8.99
C ARG A 209 10.60 2.47 -9.63
N PHE A 210 10.03 3.39 -8.86
CA PHE A 210 9.08 4.38 -9.37
C PHE A 210 9.91 5.62 -9.69
N ASP A 211 10.02 5.97 -10.98
CA ASP A 211 10.78 7.13 -11.39
C ASP A 211 10.12 8.40 -10.85
N ARG A 212 10.76 9.01 -9.85
CA ARG A 212 10.37 10.31 -9.25
C ARG A 212 10.28 11.44 -10.28
N ARG A 213 10.87 11.27 -11.46
CA ARG A 213 10.91 12.29 -12.52
C ARG A 213 9.53 12.67 -13.03
N HIS A 214 8.61 11.70 -13.18
CA HIS A 214 7.29 12.00 -13.72
C HIS A 214 6.44 12.82 -12.73
N GLN A 215 6.48 12.49 -11.44
CA GLN A 215 5.80 13.28 -10.40
C GLN A 215 6.39 14.68 -10.26
N GLN A 216 7.72 14.82 -10.34
CA GLN A 216 8.40 16.11 -10.27
C GLN A 216 8.16 16.99 -11.51
N GLU A 217 8.02 16.38 -12.69
CA GLU A 217 7.64 17.10 -13.92
C GLU A 217 6.18 17.56 -13.87
N LEU A 218 5.28 16.74 -13.33
CA LEU A 218 3.88 17.12 -13.11
C LEU A 218 3.77 18.26 -12.08
N ASP A 219 4.46 18.15 -10.93
CA ASP A 219 4.49 19.20 -9.92
C ASP A 219 5.07 20.51 -10.47
N LYS A 220 6.13 20.45 -11.29
CA LYS A 220 6.72 21.63 -11.96
C LYS A 220 5.78 22.25 -12.99
N ASN A 221 5.13 21.44 -13.82
CA ASN A 221 4.21 21.93 -14.85
C ASN A 221 2.96 22.54 -14.20
N THR A 222 2.42 21.93 -13.14
CA THR A 222 1.32 22.48 -12.35
C THR A 222 1.71 23.80 -11.69
N GLN A 223 2.91 23.91 -11.11
CA GLN A 223 3.43 25.17 -10.56
C GLN A 223 3.62 26.25 -11.64
N GLN A 224 4.10 25.90 -12.83
CA GLN A 224 4.21 26.84 -13.94
C GLN A 224 2.84 27.32 -14.45
N LEU A 225 1.85 26.43 -14.54
CA LEU A 225 0.50 26.78 -14.97
C LEU A 225 -0.24 27.64 -13.94
N THR A 226 -0.08 27.36 -12.64
CA THR A 226 -0.62 28.25 -11.58
C THR A 226 0.03 29.63 -11.64
N MET A 227 1.36 29.71 -11.76
CA MET A 227 2.08 30.99 -11.91
C MET A 227 1.66 31.76 -13.17
N SER A 228 1.44 31.08 -14.31
CA SER A 228 0.96 31.71 -15.55
C SER A 228 -0.46 32.27 -15.38
N ASN A 229 -1.39 31.48 -14.83
CA ASN A 229 -2.77 31.92 -14.63
C ASN A 229 -2.87 33.06 -13.60
N THR A 230 -2.07 33.02 -12.52
CA THR A 230 -2.03 34.13 -11.54
C THR A 230 -1.49 35.42 -12.19
N ASN A 231 -0.49 35.31 -13.08
CA ASN A 231 0.00 36.46 -13.83
C ASN A 231 -1.05 37.01 -14.80
N ASP A 232 -1.79 36.14 -15.51
CA ASP A 232 -2.86 36.57 -16.40
C ASP A 232 -4.02 37.24 -15.64
N GLU A 233 -4.41 36.72 -14.47
CA GLU A 233 -5.41 37.37 -13.60
C GLU A 233 -4.93 38.72 -13.05
N LEU A 234 -3.65 38.83 -12.68
CA LEU A 234 -3.02 40.10 -12.26
C LEU A 234 -3.03 41.12 -13.40
N ILE A 235 -2.68 40.71 -14.62
CA ILE A 235 -2.66 41.58 -15.80
C ILE A 235 -4.09 42.08 -16.09
N ILE A 236 -5.09 41.20 -16.09
CA ILE A 236 -6.49 41.57 -16.31
C ILE A 236 -6.97 42.55 -15.23
N SER A 237 -6.68 42.29 -13.94
CA SER A 237 -7.06 43.19 -12.85
C SER A 237 -6.38 44.55 -12.94
N THR A 238 -5.10 44.61 -13.34
CA THR A 238 -4.39 45.88 -13.53
C THR A 238 -4.90 46.66 -14.74
N GLY A 239 -5.24 45.99 -15.84
CA GLY A 239 -5.82 46.61 -17.03
C GLY A 239 -7.21 47.20 -16.77
N GLU A 240 -8.08 46.50 -16.05
CA GLU A 240 -9.41 47.01 -15.65
C GLU A 240 -9.30 48.23 -14.72
N ALA A 241 -8.30 48.27 -13.83
CA ALA A 241 -8.07 49.41 -12.95
C ALA A 241 -7.56 50.64 -13.73
N GLU A 242 -6.71 50.45 -14.73
CA GLU A 242 -6.17 51.52 -15.58
C GLU A 242 -7.26 52.11 -16.50
N GLU A 243 -8.11 51.25 -17.08
CA GLU A 243 -9.28 51.63 -17.89
C GLU A 243 -10.34 52.39 -17.06
N SER A 244 -10.60 51.95 -15.82
CA SER A 244 -11.50 52.66 -14.91
C SER A 244 -10.97 54.05 -14.51
N THR A 245 -9.66 54.20 -14.39
CA THR A 245 -9.01 55.48 -14.04
C THR A 245 -9.05 56.46 -15.23
N THR A 246 -8.75 56.00 -16.44
CA THR A 246 -8.84 56.80 -17.68
C THR A 246 -10.28 57.20 -18.03
N LEU A 247 -11.26 56.34 -17.77
CA LEU A 247 -12.69 56.69 -17.91
C LEU A 247 -13.13 57.76 -16.90
N LYS A 248 -12.60 57.74 -15.67
CA LYS A 248 -12.88 58.80 -14.69
C LYS A 248 -12.23 60.14 -15.05
N GLU A 249 -11.02 60.14 -15.59
CA GLU A 249 -10.35 61.37 -16.02
C GLU A 249 -11.01 62.01 -17.25
N SER A 250 -11.52 61.21 -18.19
CA SER A 250 -12.21 61.71 -19.38
C SER A 250 -13.62 62.27 -19.13
N LEU A 251 -14.26 61.91 -18.01
CA LEU A 251 -15.55 62.44 -17.56
C LEU A 251 -15.45 63.76 -16.77
N VAL A 252 -14.24 64.19 -16.41
CA VAL A 252 -13.98 65.41 -15.62
C VAL A 252 -13.56 66.61 -16.50
N LEU A 253 -13.36 66.39 -17.80
CA LEU A 253 -13.11 67.42 -18.83
C LEU A 253 -14.39 67.73 -19.62
#